data_AF-A0A7K9DSW3-F1
#
_entry.id   AF-A0A7K9DSW3-F1
#
_cell.length_a   1.000
_cell.length_b   1.000
_cell.length_c   1.000
_cell.angle_alpha   90.00
_cell.angle_beta   90.00
_cell.angle_gamma   90.00
#
_symmetry.space_group_name_H-M   'P 1'
#
loop_
_entity.id
_entity.type
_entity.pdbx_description
1 polymer ?
#
loop_
_entity_poly.entity_id
_entity_poly.type
_entity_poly.pdbx_seq_one_letter_code
_entity_poly.pdbx_strand_id
1 'polypeptide(L)'
;GDTLYYRFTSDMSNTEWGYKFTVTAGHLGRFQTGFEILKQMLSEERVVPHLPLAKIWEWQVGVACRQTGHQRLKAIHLLLKIVQCSQQGDCDLTLLKPLWQLFTHMENNLCHDMAKPGILLPLHRALAELFFVTENRVTELGSLQEYLLALNTEDHLHRCTAQ
;
A
#
# COMPACT_ATOMS: atom_id res chain seq x y z
N GLY A 1 -2.51 -10.51 -26.57
CA GLY A 1 -3.76 -11.29 -26.49
C GLY A 1 -4.74 -10.41 -25.77
N ASP A 2 -5.79 -9.98 -26.48
CA ASP A 2 -6.79 -9.00 -26.04
C ASP A 2 -8.14 -9.30 -26.71
N THR A 3 -8.46 -10.59 -26.90
CA THR A 3 -9.62 -11.00 -27.71
C THR A 3 -10.51 -11.96 -26.92
N LEU A 4 -11.74 -11.51 -26.68
CA LEU A 4 -12.81 -12.33 -26.11
C LEU A 4 -13.69 -12.85 -27.24
N TYR A 5 -13.90 -14.18 -27.27
CA TYR A 5 -14.84 -14.82 -28.17
C TYR A 5 -16.07 -15.24 -27.38
N TYR A 6 -17.23 -14.74 -27.79
CA TYR A 6 -18.52 -15.18 -27.25
C TYR A 6 -19.33 -15.83 -28.36
N ARG A 7 -19.97 -16.96 -28.06
CA ARG A 7 -20.93 -17.62 -28.92
C ARG A 7 -22.23 -17.79 -28.16
N PHE A 8 -23.28 -17.17 -28.66
CA PHE A 8 -24.62 -17.27 -28.09
C PHE A 8 -25.48 -18.13 -29.01
N THR A 9 -26.26 -19.03 -28.42
CA THR A 9 -27.25 -19.85 -29.11
C THR A 9 -28.54 -19.79 -28.32
N SER A 10 -29.61 -19.33 -28.95
CA SER A 10 -30.96 -19.31 -28.39
C SER A 10 -31.85 -20.24 -29.22
N ASP A 11 -32.74 -20.93 -28.55
CA ASP A 11 -33.78 -21.79 -29.12
C ASP A 11 -35.06 -21.02 -29.50
N MET A 12 -35.07 -19.67 -29.34
CA MET A 12 -36.15 -18.74 -29.71
C MET A 12 -37.52 -19.06 -29.08
N SER A 13 -37.57 -19.84 -28.00
CA SER A 13 -38.80 -20.26 -27.33
C SER A 13 -39.39 -19.20 -26.39
N ASN A 14 -38.62 -18.15 -26.09
CA ASN A 14 -38.99 -17.07 -25.18
C ASN A 14 -38.58 -15.71 -25.78
N THR A 15 -39.51 -14.76 -25.87
CA THR A 15 -39.32 -13.45 -26.55
C THR A 15 -39.30 -12.24 -25.62
N GLU A 16 -39.32 -12.47 -24.31
CA GLU A 16 -39.06 -11.40 -23.36
C GLU A 16 -37.63 -11.55 -22.85
N TRP A 17 -36.98 -10.42 -22.54
CA TRP A 17 -35.58 -10.28 -22.08
C TRP A 17 -34.49 -10.41 -23.17
N GLY A 18 -34.19 -9.28 -23.83
CA GLY A 18 -32.91 -9.09 -24.50
C GLY A 18 -31.77 -8.98 -23.49
N TYR A 19 -30.65 -9.66 -23.75
CA TYR A 19 -29.46 -9.53 -22.92
C TYR A 19 -28.76 -8.19 -23.19
N LYS A 20 -28.52 -7.39 -22.15
CA LYS A 20 -27.67 -6.20 -22.21
C LYS A 20 -26.39 -6.46 -21.43
N PHE A 21 -25.29 -6.63 -22.14
CA PHE A 21 -23.96 -6.65 -21.54
C PHE A 21 -23.25 -5.33 -21.85
N THR A 22 -22.65 -4.75 -20.83
CA THR A 22 -21.75 -3.59 -20.99
C THR A 22 -20.33 -4.10 -20.84
N VAL A 23 -19.62 -4.20 -21.95
CA VAL A 23 -18.17 -4.45 -21.94
C VAL A 23 -17.48 -3.11 -21.88
N THR A 24 -17.03 -2.72 -20.69
CA THR A 24 -16.22 -1.51 -20.52
C THR A 24 -14.77 -1.91 -20.67
N ALA A 25 -14.06 -1.31 -21.64
CA ALA A 25 -12.62 -1.47 -21.75
C ALA A 25 -11.96 -0.91 -20.47
N GLY A 26 -11.47 -1.80 -19.62
CA GLY A 26 -10.73 -1.41 -18.43
C GLY A 26 -9.32 -1.00 -18.84
N HIS A 27 -9.06 0.30 -18.98
CA HIS A 27 -7.69 0.77 -18.75
C HIS A 27 -7.31 0.34 -17.33
N LEU A 28 -6.10 -0.23 -17.15
CA LEU A 28 -5.53 -0.37 -15.81
C LEU A 28 -5.69 1.00 -15.13
N GLY A 29 -6.48 1.05 -14.05
CA GLY A 29 -6.76 2.31 -13.36
C GLY A 29 -5.44 2.97 -12.97
N ARG A 30 -5.40 4.31 -12.87
CA ARG A 30 -4.16 5.07 -12.60
C ARG A 30 -3.31 4.48 -11.47
N PHE A 31 -3.96 4.01 -10.41
CA PHE A 31 -3.31 3.30 -9.31
C PHE A 31 -2.63 2.00 -9.76
N GLN A 32 -3.34 1.13 -10.49
CA GLN A 32 -2.83 -0.16 -10.91
C GLN A 32 -1.66 -0.02 -11.89
N THR A 33 -1.76 0.90 -12.86
CA THR A 33 -0.65 1.22 -13.77
C THR A 33 0.54 1.77 -13.01
N GLY A 34 0.33 2.74 -12.11
CA GLY A 34 1.40 3.30 -11.27
C GLY A 34 2.07 2.26 -10.39
N PHE A 35 1.28 1.36 -9.80
CA PHE A 35 1.78 0.24 -9.00
C PHE A 35 2.67 -0.70 -9.81
N GLU A 36 2.24 -1.17 -10.98
CA GLU A 36 3.04 -2.10 -11.78
C GLU A 36 4.31 -1.44 -12.31
N ILE A 37 4.25 -0.17 -12.75
CA ILE A 37 5.44 0.57 -13.18
C ILE A 37 6.42 0.68 -12.01
N LEU A 38 5.98 1.18 -10.86
CA LEU A 38 6.89 1.39 -9.73
C LEU A 38 7.44 0.06 -9.20
N LYS A 39 6.61 -0.98 -9.13
CA LYS A 39 7.03 -2.33 -8.75
C LYS A 39 8.11 -2.87 -9.68
N GLN A 40 7.98 -2.65 -10.99
CA GLN A 40 8.96 -3.06 -12.00
C GLN A 40 10.26 -2.27 -11.86
N MET A 41 10.18 -0.94 -11.72
CA MET A 41 11.34 -0.06 -11.54
C MET A 41 12.13 -0.42 -10.27
N LEU A 42 11.44 -0.69 -9.16
CA LEU A 42 12.07 -1.14 -7.91
C LEU A 42 12.61 -2.58 -7.97
N SER A 43 12.18 -3.38 -8.94
CA SER A 43 12.70 -4.74 -9.16
C SER A 43 13.97 -4.76 -9.99
N GLU A 44 14.32 -3.66 -10.66
CA GLU A 44 15.49 -3.58 -11.53
C GLU A 44 16.65 -2.88 -10.80
N GLU A 45 17.60 -3.68 -10.30
CA GLU A 45 18.75 -3.19 -9.50
C GLU A 45 19.58 -2.11 -10.19
N ARG A 46 19.60 -2.09 -11.53
CA ARG A 46 20.31 -1.07 -12.32
C ARG A 46 19.58 0.28 -12.32
N VAL A 47 18.27 0.28 -12.13
CA VAL A 47 17.43 1.49 -12.17
C VAL A 47 17.33 2.13 -10.79
N VAL A 48 17.28 1.32 -9.73
CA VAL A 48 17.11 1.78 -8.33
C VAL A 48 18.04 2.95 -7.95
N PRO A 49 19.36 2.93 -8.24
CA PRO A 49 20.26 4.03 -7.88
C PRO A 49 19.95 5.37 -8.57
N HIS A 50 19.17 5.34 -9.65
CA HIS A 50 18.80 6.52 -10.43
C HIS A 50 17.40 7.03 -10.09
N LEU A 51 16.64 6.31 -9.25
CA LEU A 51 15.31 6.73 -8.85
C LEU A 51 15.38 7.78 -7.75
N PRO A 52 14.51 8.82 -7.78
CA PRO A 52 14.40 9.77 -6.69
C PRO A 52 13.66 9.14 -5.51
N LEU A 53 14.31 8.23 -4.79
CA LEU A 53 13.70 7.41 -3.72
C LEU A 53 13.05 8.26 -2.62
N ALA A 54 13.66 9.38 -2.23
CA ALA A 54 13.06 10.28 -1.23
C ALA A 54 11.68 10.82 -1.65
N LYS A 55 11.55 11.22 -2.92
CA LYS A 55 10.29 11.75 -3.46
C LYS A 55 9.25 10.65 -3.64
N ILE A 56 9.70 9.50 -4.15
CA ILE A 56 8.85 8.33 -4.33
C ILE A 56 8.33 7.86 -2.97
N TRP A 57 9.19 7.83 -1.95
CA TRP A 57 8.85 7.47 -0.59
C TRP A 57 7.75 8.36 -0.03
N GLU A 58 7.94 9.68 -0.05
CA GLU A 58 6.96 10.66 0.43
C GLU A 58 5.60 10.45 -0.24
N TRP A 59 5.58 10.33 -1.57
CA TRP A 59 4.37 10.07 -2.32
C TRP A 59 3.73 8.74 -1.98
N GLN A 60 4.54 7.69 -1.86
CA GLN A 60 4.06 6.33 -1.60
C GLN A 60 3.46 6.21 -0.20
N VAL A 61 4.01 6.90 0.79
CA VAL A 61 3.42 7.03 2.13
C VAL A 61 2.06 7.74 2.03
N GLY A 62 1.99 8.86 1.30
CA GLY A 62 0.73 9.56 1.05
C GLY A 62 -0.33 8.67 0.37
N VAL A 63 0.08 7.83 -0.58
CA VAL A 63 -0.79 6.85 -1.23
C VAL A 63 -1.27 5.79 -0.24
N ALA A 64 -0.39 5.22 0.59
CA ALA A 64 -0.77 4.22 1.59
C ALA A 64 -1.80 4.76 2.60
N CYS A 65 -1.69 6.02 3.00
CA CYS A 65 -2.65 6.67 3.89
C CYS A 65 -4.03 6.87 3.24
N ARG A 66 -4.08 7.26 1.97
CA ARG A 66 -5.34 7.58 1.27
C ARG A 66 -6.08 6.37 0.71
N GLN A 67 -5.34 5.35 0.26
CA GLN A 67 -5.94 4.14 -0.29
C GLN A 67 -6.52 3.27 0.81
N THR A 68 -7.45 2.38 0.44
CA THR A 68 -8.06 1.40 1.35
C THR A 68 -8.03 -0.01 0.75
N GLY A 69 -8.35 -1.03 1.53
CA GLY A 69 -8.43 -2.42 1.09
C GLY A 69 -7.16 -2.91 0.38
N HIS A 70 -7.34 -3.57 -0.77
CA HIS A 70 -6.23 -4.13 -1.54
C HIS A 70 -5.25 -3.10 -2.10
N GLN A 71 -5.71 -1.87 -2.39
CA GLN A 71 -4.85 -0.81 -2.89
C GLN A 71 -3.90 -0.30 -1.79
N ARG A 72 -4.39 -0.16 -0.55
CA ARG A 72 -3.52 0.12 0.61
C ARG A 72 -2.49 -0.97 0.81
N LEU A 73 -2.90 -2.25 0.72
CA LEU A 73 -1.99 -3.37 0.87
C LEU A 73 -0.88 -3.36 -0.18
N LYS A 74 -1.22 -3.12 -1.46
CA LYS A 74 -0.24 -2.92 -2.54
C LYS A 74 0.69 -1.75 -2.27
N ALA A 75 0.15 -0.66 -1.74
CA ALA A 75 0.95 0.51 -1.41
C ALA A 75 1.97 0.25 -0.30
N ILE A 76 1.59 -0.51 0.74
CA ILE A 76 2.48 -0.93 1.83
C ILE A 76 3.57 -1.87 1.33
N HIS A 77 3.24 -2.81 0.44
CA HIS A 77 4.27 -3.68 -0.17
C HIS A 77 5.32 -2.90 -0.97
N LEU A 78 4.93 -1.79 -1.61
CA LEU A 78 5.89 -0.91 -2.27
C LEU A 78 6.77 -0.17 -1.27
N LEU A 79 6.20 0.31 -0.15
CA LEU A 79 6.99 0.91 0.95
C LEU A 79 8.04 -0.07 1.47
N LEU A 80 7.64 -1.31 1.73
CA LEU A 80 8.55 -2.39 2.15
C LEU A 80 9.74 -2.56 1.19
N LYS A 81 9.44 -2.65 -0.12
CA LYS A 81 10.48 -2.72 -1.15
C LYS A 81 11.40 -1.51 -1.15
N ILE A 82 10.86 -0.30 -1.00
CA ILE A 82 11.66 0.93 -0.98
C ILE A 82 12.61 0.93 0.22
N VAL A 83 12.13 0.59 1.42
CA VAL A 83 13.00 0.49 2.62
C VAL A 83 14.14 -0.49 2.40
N GLN A 84 13.86 -1.66 1.81
CA GLN A 84 14.85 -2.71 1.54
C GLN A 84 15.93 -2.29 0.52
N CYS A 85 15.56 -1.47 -0.47
CA CYS A 85 16.48 -1.02 -1.52
C CYS A 85 17.13 0.34 -1.25
N SER A 86 16.64 1.10 -0.28
CA SER A 86 17.12 2.44 0.06
C SER A 86 18.52 2.44 0.71
N GLN A 87 19.34 3.44 0.39
CA GLN A 87 20.59 3.74 1.09
C GLN A 87 20.33 4.72 2.25
N GLN A 88 21.34 4.97 3.09
CA GLN A 88 21.22 5.87 4.23
C GLN A 88 20.82 7.28 3.77
N GLY A 89 19.68 7.78 4.29
CA GLY A 89 19.18 9.13 4.00
C GLY A 89 18.17 9.24 2.86
N ASP A 90 17.86 8.15 2.15
CA ASP A 90 16.92 8.16 1.02
C ASP A 90 15.45 8.23 1.44
N CYS A 91 15.11 7.94 2.69
CA CYS A 91 13.72 7.83 3.14
C CYS A 91 13.56 8.52 4.50
N ASP A 92 12.68 9.52 4.57
CA ASP A 92 12.25 10.11 5.85
C ASP A 92 11.24 9.17 6.53
N LEU A 93 11.74 8.36 7.45
CA LEU A 93 10.96 7.32 8.12
C LEU A 93 9.93 7.89 9.10
N THR A 94 10.06 9.16 9.50
CA THR A 94 9.08 9.83 10.37
C THR A 94 7.71 9.97 9.69
N LEU A 95 7.67 9.96 8.35
CA LEU A 95 6.45 9.99 7.57
C LEU A 95 5.56 8.75 7.79
N LEU A 96 6.06 7.66 8.36
CA LEU A 96 5.27 6.47 8.68
C LEU A 96 4.29 6.66 9.85
N LYS A 97 4.39 7.76 10.59
CA LYS A 97 3.55 8.08 11.75
C LYS A 97 2.03 7.89 11.55
N PRO A 98 1.40 8.31 10.43
CA PRO A 98 -0.04 8.07 10.23
C PRO A 98 -0.37 6.58 10.03
N LEU A 99 0.56 5.81 9.44
CA LEU A 99 0.42 4.36 9.32
C LEU A 99 0.64 3.66 10.67
N TRP A 100 1.49 4.22 11.53
CA TRP A 100 1.69 3.73 12.90
C TRP A 100 0.42 3.92 13.73
N GLN A 101 -0.19 5.10 13.68
CA GLN A 101 -1.48 5.37 14.32
C GLN A 101 -2.58 4.41 13.85
N LEU A 102 -2.63 4.14 12.53
CA LEU A 102 -3.55 3.15 11.98
C LEU A 102 -3.29 1.74 12.55
N PHE A 103 -2.02 1.34 12.61
CA PHE A 103 -1.60 0.04 13.14
C PHE A 103 -1.99 -0.10 14.63
N THR A 104 -1.64 0.86 15.48
CA THR A 104 -2.01 0.87 16.90
C THR A 104 -3.53 0.89 17.10
N HIS A 105 -4.28 1.63 16.27
CA HIS A 105 -5.74 1.59 16.31
C HIS A 105 -6.28 0.18 15.99
N MET A 106 -5.69 -0.51 15.00
CA MET A 106 -6.06 -1.89 14.70
C MET A 106 -5.73 -2.85 15.85
N GLU A 107 -4.56 -2.71 16.48
CA GLU A 107 -4.16 -3.52 17.64
C GLU A 107 -5.11 -3.34 18.83
N ASN A 108 -5.51 -2.11 19.12
CA ASN A 108 -6.46 -1.82 20.19
C ASN A 108 -7.84 -2.46 19.93
N ASN A 109 -8.32 -2.43 18.68
CA ASN A 109 -9.59 -3.08 18.32
C ASN A 109 -9.50 -4.61 18.36
N LEU A 110 -8.37 -5.20 17.96
CA LEU A 110 -8.15 -6.65 18.03
C LEU A 110 -8.16 -7.17 19.47
N CYS A 111 -7.65 -6.38 20.43
CA CYS A 111 -7.69 -6.70 21.85
C CYS A 111 -9.13 -6.85 22.39
N HIS A 112 -10.09 -6.12 21.81
CA HIS A 112 -11.50 -6.18 22.23
C HIS A 112 -12.28 -7.37 21.64
N ASP A 113 -11.82 -7.94 20.53
CA ASP A 113 -12.52 -8.99 19.78
C ASP A 113 -11.97 -10.40 20.14
N MET A 114 -11.94 -10.72 21.44
CA MET A 114 -11.38 -11.97 21.99
C MET A 114 -12.15 -13.25 21.61
N ALA A 115 -13.18 -13.15 20.76
CA ALA A 115 -14.08 -14.26 20.44
C ALA A 115 -13.67 -15.08 19.19
N LYS A 116 -12.66 -14.65 18.42
CA LYS A 116 -12.20 -15.37 17.21
C LYS A 116 -10.68 -15.54 17.20
N PRO A 117 -10.14 -16.72 17.53
CA PRO A 117 -8.71 -16.97 17.42
C PRO A 117 -8.30 -17.09 15.94
N GLY A 118 -7.31 -16.31 15.53
CA GLY A 118 -6.21 -16.88 14.73
C GLY A 118 -5.93 -16.35 13.32
N ILE A 119 -6.71 -15.42 12.75
CA ILE A 119 -6.38 -14.87 11.41
C ILE A 119 -6.16 -13.36 11.50
N LEU A 120 -4.89 -12.97 11.61
CA LEU A 120 -4.46 -11.58 11.46
C LEU A 120 -4.89 -11.06 10.08
N LEU A 121 -5.49 -9.87 10.06
CA LEU A 121 -5.86 -9.21 8.81
C LEU A 121 -4.61 -9.00 7.93
N PRO A 122 -4.68 -9.24 6.60
CA PRO A 122 -3.53 -9.07 5.70
C PRO A 122 -2.87 -7.69 5.82
N LEU A 123 -3.66 -6.65 6.05
CA LEU A 123 -3.19 -5.29 6.28
C LEU A 123 -2.37 -5.15 7.57
N HIS A 124 -2.85 -5.75 8.67
CA HIS A 124 -2.13 -5.74 9.95
C HIS A 124 -0.77 -6.41 9.81
N ARG A 125 -0.72 -7.59 9.16
CA ARG A 125 0.53 -8.32 8.93
C ARG A 125 1.52 -7.48 8.11
N ALA A 126 1.05 -6.86 7.02
CA ALA A 126 1.91 -6.04 6.17
C ALA A 126 2.43 -4.79 6.89
N LEU A 127 1.62 -4.16 7.76
CA LEU A 127 2.06 -3.05 8.60
C LEU A 127 3.10 -3.49 9.64
N ALA A 128 2.83 -4.59 10.35
CA ALA A 128 3.78 -5.15 11.32
C ALA A 128 5.14 -5.46 10.66
N GLU A 129 5.11 -6.06 9.45
CA GLU A 129 6.32 -6.32 8.67
C GLU A 129 7.04 -5.03 8.26
N LEU A 130 6.30 -4.00 7.82
CA LEU A 130 6.86 -2.69 7.48
C LEU A 130 7.59 -2.07 8.66
N PHE A 131 6.96 -2.03 9.83
CA PHE A 131 7.58 -1.45 11.03
C PHE A 131 8.78 -2.27 11.48
N PHE A 132 8.68 -3.60 11.48
CA PHE A 132 9.80 -4.47 11.82
C PHE A 132 11.02 -4.28 10.90
N VAL A 133 10.82 -4.25 9.58
CA VAL A 133 11.91 -4.03 8.62
C VAL A 133 12.50 -2.62 8.79
N THR A 134 11.66 -1.62 9.04
CA THR A 134 12.10 -0.24 9.27
C THR A 134 12.92 -0.12 10.56
N GLU A 135 12.47 -0.73 11.66
CA GLU A 135 13.17 -0.75 12.94
C GLU A 135 14.56 -1.40 12.82
N ASN A 136 14.64 -2.56 12.16
CA ASN A 136 15.93 -3.22 11.91
C ASN A 136 16.86 -2.30 11.12
N ARG A 137 16.34 -1.64 10.08
CA ARG A 137 17.12 -0.71 9.25
C ARG A 137 17.63 0.49 10.05
N VAL A 138 16.79 1.09 10.88
CA VAL A 138 17.19 2.23 11.71
C VAL A 138 18.16 1.80 12.83
N THR A 139 18.01 0.57 13.33
CA THR A 139 18.93 -0.01 14.31
C THR A 139 20.33 -0.18 13.72
N GLU A 140 20.44 -0.67 12.48
CA GLU A 140 21.72 -0.73 11.74
C GLU A 140 22.36 0.66 11.56
N LEU A 141 21.53 1.70 11.40
CA LEU A 141 21.96 3.09 11.26
C LEU A 141 22.18 3.81 12.61
N GLY A 142 21.99 3.13 13.74
CA GLY A 142 22.21 3.68 15.08
C GLY A 142 21.22 4.76 15.53
N SER A 143 20.08 4.94 14.85
CA SER A 143 19.14 6.04 15.08
C SER A 143 17.78 5.59 15.63
N LEU A 144 17.72 4.39 16.24
CA LEU A 144 16.44 3.74 16.63
C LEU A 144 15.63 4.59 17.61
N GLN A 145 16.31 5.21 18.57
CA GLN A 145 15.65 6.02 19.61
C GLN A 145 14.96 7.24 19.00
N GLU A 146 15.59 7.92 18.04
CA GLU A 146 15.03 9.09 17.35
C GLU A 146 13.79 8.71 16.53
N TYR A 147 13.84 7.57 15.83
CA TYR A 147 12.71 7.05 15.07
C TYR A 147 11.51 6.70 15.98
N LEU A 148 11.73 5.96 17.06
CA LEU A 148 10.67 5.60 18.00
C LEU A 148 10.08 6.84 18.68
N LEU A 149 10.91 7.84 19.02
CA LEU A 149 10.43 9.13 19.52
C LEU A 149 9.53 9.82 18.48
N ALA A 150 9.94 9.90 17.21
CA ALA A 150 9.17 10.55 16.16
C ALA A 150 7.78 9.90 15.90
N LEU A 151 7.69 8.57 16.05
CA LEU A 151 6.42 7.84 15.95
C LEU A 151 5.47 8.11 17.12
N ASN A 152 6.02 8.35 18.33
CA ASN A 152 5.25 8.48 19.56
C ASN A 152 5.00 9.93 20.00
N THR A 153 5.69 10.92 19.43
CA THR A 153 5.38 12.33 19.70
C THR A 153 3.99 12.66 19.18
N GLU A 154 3.13 13.30 19.97
CA GLU A 154 1.89 13.87 19.46
C GLU A 154 2.20 15.18 18.73
N ASP A 155 2.49 15.12 17.43
CA ASP A 155 2.34 16.31 16.60
C ASP A 155 0.85 16.51 16.38
N HIS A 156 0.29 17.57 16.98
CA HIS A 156 -1.06 18.00 16.69
C HIS A 156 -1.20 18.21 15.17
N LEU A 157 -1.77 17.22 14.48
CA LEU A 157 -2.02 17.21 13.04
C LEU A 157 -3.12 18.23 12.69
N HIS A 158 -2.77 19.51 12.75
CA HIS A 158 -3.50 20.59 12.09
C HIS A 158 -2.75 20.92 10.80
N ARG A 159 -3.09 20.22 9.70
CA ARG A 159 -3.05 20.66 8.29
C ARG A 159 -2.90 19.47 7.34
N CYS A 160 -4.01 18.80 7.07
CA CYS A 160 -4.23 18.08 5.81
C CYS A 160 -5.71 18.21 5.37
N THR A 161 -6.31 19.36 5.65
CA THR A 161 -7.63 19.79 5.16
C THR A 161 -7.53 21.21 4.60
N ALA A 162 -6.65 21.43 3.62
CA ALA A 162 -6.69 22.63 2.78
C ALA A 162 -5.87 22.41 1.49
N GLN A 163 -6.52 21.83 0.48
CA GLN A 163 -6.57 22.26 -0.94
C GLN A 163 -6.97 21.10 -1.84
#